data_AF-A0A8J7ZMQ6-F1
#
_entry.id   AF-A0A8J7ZMQ6-F1
#
_cell.length_a   1.000
_cell.length_b   1.000
_cell.length_c   1.000
_cell.angle_alpha   90.00
_cell.angle_beta   90.00
_cell.angle_gamma   90.00
#
_symmetry.space_group_name_H-M   'P 1'
#
loop_
_entity.id
_entity.type
_entity.pdbx_description
1 polymer ?
#
loop_
_entity_poly.entity_id
_entity_poly.type
_entity_poly.pdbx_seq_one_letter_code
_entity_poly.pdbx_strand_id
1 'polypeptide(L)'
;MAFIRDLSLVVLGAILSLGSNWFISFYKTRRKKQKLRASLKSELEAMDVIDNWVEQATPLDYPGINFVEDTVYQANAVELGLLSEEEASAITQFYSSAKMAQKEVNFQLEETRQGNISSDEAYSEIIDSMRTIAVNRQNAIGEIEDKI
;
A
#
# COMPACT_ATOMS: atom_id res chain seq x y z
N MET A 1 50.94 -23.16 -25.11
CA MET A 1 49.54 -23.50 -24.80
C MET A 1 49.19 -23.46 -23.30
N ALA A 2 50.13 -23.34 -22.35
CA ALA A 2 49.81 -23.25 -20.92
C ALA A 2 49.25 -21.86 -20.50
N PHE A 3 49.79 -20.78 -21.05
CA PHE A 3 49.45 -19.40 -20.68
C PHE A 3 47.99 -18.99 -20.93
N ILE A 4 47.37 -19.52 -21.99
CA ILE A 4 45.95 -19.26 -22.33
C ILE A 4 45.00 -19.99 -21.36
N ARG A 5 45.45 -21.13 -20.80
CA ARG A 5 44.66 -21.95 -19.88
C ARG A 5 44.62 -21.36 -18.46
N ASP A 6 45.70 -20.69 -18.04
CA ASP A 6 45.75 -19.97 -16.76
C ASP A 6 45.03 -18.63 -16.82
N LEU A 7 45.10 -17.92 -17.96
CA LEU A 7 44.37 -16.66 -18.15
C LEU A 7 42.85 -16.87 -18.17
N SER A 8 42.36 -17.96 -18.78
CA SER A 8 40.93 -18.26 -18.80
C SER A 8 40.37 -18.61 -17.42
N LEU A 9 41.13 -19.31 -16.56
CA LEU A 9 40.75 -19.61 -15.18
C LEU A 9 40.68 -18.36 -14.30
N VAL A 10 41.63 -17.44 -14.45
CA VAL A 10 41.63 -16.15 -13.71
C VAL A 10 40.48 -15.26 -14.17
N VAL A 11 40.20 -15.19 -15.47
CA VAL A 11 39.07 -14.43 -16.03
C VAL A 11 37.73 -15.04 -15.63
N LEU A 12 37.58 -16.37 -15.64
CA LEU A 12 36.40 -17.07 -15.11
C LEU A 12 36.21 -16.79 -13.61
N GLY A 13 37.27 -16.84 -12.81
CA GLY A 13 37.22 -16.51 -11.39
C GLY A 13 36.78 -15.07 -11.12
N ALA A 14 37.27 -14.12 -11.92
CA ALA A 14 36.90 -12.71 -11.83
C ALA A 14 35.45 -12.45 -12.28
N ILE A 15 34.98 -13.10 -13.35
CA ILE A 15 33.59 -13.00 -13.82
C ILE A 15 32.63 -13.62 -12.80
N LEU A 16 33.00 -14.74 -12.17
CA LEU A 16 32.21 -15.37 -11.11
C LEU A 16 32.15 -14.50 -9.84
N SER A 17 33.25 -13.82 -9.46
CA SER A 17 33.24 -12.94 -8.29
C SER A 17 32.45 -11.65 -8.52
N LEU A 18 32.52 -11.05 -9.71
CA LEU A 18 31.73 -9.88 -10.08
C LEU A 18 30.25 -10.23 -10.32
N GLY A 19 29.99 -11.37 -10.96
CA GLY A 19 28.64 -11.85 -11.27
C GLY A 19 27.86 -12.30 -10.03
N SER A 20 28.53 -12.90 -9.04
CA SER A 20 27.88 -13.33 -7.79
C SER A 20 27.35 -12.16 -6.97
N ASN A 21 28.06 -11.04 -6.89
CA ASN A 21 27.59 -9.86 -6.17
C ASN A 21 26.34 -9.23 -6.82
N TRP A 22 26.34 -9.15 -8.17
CA TRP A 22 25.17 -8.68 -8.93
C TRP A 22 23.97 -9.62 -8.77
N PHE A 23 24.20 -10.94 -8.85
CA PHE A 23 23.16 -11.95 -8.68
C PHE A 23 22.54 -11.93 -7.28
N ILE A 24 23.37 -11.79 -6.24
CA ILE A 24 22.89 -11.65 -4.85
C ILE A 24 22.04 -10.39 -4.70
N SER A 25 22.47 -9.27 -5.27
CA SER A 25 21.69 -8.02 -5.26
C SER A 25 20.33 -8.22 -5.92
N PHE A 26 20.30 -8.85 -7.09
CA PHE A 26 19.07 -9.12 -7.83
C PHE A 26 18.10 -10.02 -7.05
N TYR A 27 18.59 -11.08 -6.42
CA TYR A 27 17.77 -11.95 -5.56
C TYR A 27 17.25 -11.25 -4.31
N LYS A 28 18.08 -10.40 -3.67
CA LYS A 28 17.66 -9.61 -2.52
C LYS A 28 16.54 -8.64 -2.89
N THR A 29 16.65 -7.96 -4.04
CA THR A 29 15.62 -7.04 -4.53
C THR A 29 14.28 -7.75 -4.76
N ARG A 30 14.30 -8.94 -5.38
CA ARG A 30 13.07 -9.74 -5.57
C ARG A 30 12.43 -10.15 -4.24
N ARG A 31 13.21 -10.60 -3.27
CA ARG A 31 12.70 -10.96 -1.94
C ARG A 31 12.14 -9.75 -1.19
N LYS A 32 12.81 -8.60 -1.27
CA LYS A 32 12.31 -7.34 -0.69
C LYS A 32 10.98 -6.95 -1.33
N LYS A 33 10.88 -7.02 -2.66
CA LYS A 33 9.64 -6.73 -3.39
C LYS A 33 8.49 -7.63 -2.94
N GLN A 34 8.70 -8.95 -2.84
CA GLN A 34 7.67 -9.89 -2.38
C GLN A 34 7.27 -9.63 -0.93
N LYS A 35 8.23 -9.37 -0.05
CA LYS A 35 7.94 -9.04 1.36
C LYS A 35 7.12 -7.75 1.48
N LEU A 36 7.46 -6.73 0.69
CA LEU A 36 6.74 -5.46 0.64
C LEU A 36 5.29 -5.66 0.18
N ARG A 37 5.08 -6.39 -0.92
CA ARG A 37 3.73 -6.74 -1.41
C ARG A 37 2.90 -7.44 -0.35
N ALA A 38 3.46 -8.46 0.29
CA ALA A 38 2.77 -9.22 1.32
C ALA A 38 2.42 -8.35 2.54
N SER A 39 3.32 -7.47 2.99
CA SER A 39 3.05 -6.60 4.12
C SER A 39 2.02 -5.51 3.80
N LEU A 40 2.10 -4.89 2.62
CA LEU A 40 1.13 -3.88 2.20
C LEU A 40 -0.25 -4.50 1.99
N LYS A 41 -0.30 -5.66 1.33
CA LYS A 41 -1.55 -6.42 1.16
C LYS A 41 -2.19 -6.73 2.52
N SER A 42 -1.41 -7.24 3.48
CA SER A 42 -1.93 -7.54 4.81
C SER A 42 -2.46 -6.29 5.54
N GLU A 43 -1.82 -5.12 5.38
CA GLU A 43 -2.32 -3.86 5.96
C GLU A 43 -3.61 -3.41 5.25
N LEU A 44 -3.70 -3.50 3.93
CA LEU A 44 -4.91 -3.18 3.16
C LEU A 44 -6.08 -4.12 3.49
N GLU A 45 -5.81 -5.42 3.63
CA GLU A 45 -6.81 -6.42 4.01
C GLU A 45 -7.30 -6.25 5.45
N ALA A 46 -6.43 -5.80 6.36
CA ALA A 46 -6.81 -5.50 7.74
C ALA A 46 -7.77 -4.30 7.87
N MET A 47 -7.88 -3.47 6.84
CA MET A 47 -8.83 -2.35 6.78
C MET A 47 -10.18 -2.76 6.17
N ASP A 48 -10.65 -3.97 6.45
CA ASP A 48 -11.98 -4.48 6.06
C ASP A 48 -13.14 -3.70 6.70
N VAL A 49 -12.88 -2.99 7.80
CA VAL A 49 -13.81 -2.04 8.43
C VAL A 49 -14.35 -1.00 7.45
N ILE A 50 -13.57 -0.63 6.43
CA ILE A 50 -13.98 0.30 5.36
C ILE A 50 -15.14 -0.29 4.56
N ASP A 51 -15.10 -1.58 4.23
CA ASP A 51 -16.18 -2.26 3.49
C ASP A 51 -17.41 -2.44 4.37
N ASN A 52 -17.21 -2.82 5.63
CA ASN A 52 -18.31 -3.01 6.58
C ASN A 52 -19.17 -1.75 6.74
N TRP A 53 -18.57 -0.56 6.70
CA TRP A 53 -19.36 0.68 6.73
C TRP A 53 -20.06 0.99 5.42
N VAL A 54 -19.45 0.70 4.29
CA VAL A 54 -20.13 0.90 3.00
C VAL A 54 -21.39 0.03 2.90
N GLU A 55 -21.34 -1.19 3.44
CA GLU A 55 -22.41 -2.18 3.32
C GLU A 55 -23.45 -2.13 4.45
N GLN A 56 -23.05 -1.81 5.68
CA GLN A 56 -23.89 -1.98 6.87
C GLN A 56 -24.09 -0.70 7.68
N ALA A 57 -23.49 0.43 7.30
CA ALA A 57 -23.55 1.60 8.15
C ALA A 57 -24.99 2.12 8.33
N THR A 58 -25.24 2.54 9.56
CA THR A 58 -26.38 3.37 9.94
C THR A 58 -25.87 4.75 10.37
N PRO A 59 -26.71 5.80 10.40
CA PRO A 59 -26.31 7.13 10.87
C PRO A 59 -25.73 7.18 12.30
N LEU A 60 -25.88 6.10 13.08
CA LEU A 60 -25.34 5.98 14.43
C LEU A 60 -23.96 5.30 14.47
N ASP A 61 -23.53 4.67 13.38
CA ASP A 61 -22.31 3.86 13.28
C ASP A 61 -21.20 4.60 12.54
N TYR A 62 -20.84 5.80 13.03
CA TYR A 62 -19.76 6.56 12.43
C TYR A 62 -18.42 5.80 12.50
N PRO A 63 -17.54 5.96 11.51
CA PRO A 63 -16.38 6.74 11.87
C PRO A 63 -15.55 6.49 13.13
N GLY A 64 -14.96 5.33 13.40
CA GLY A 64 -13.83 5.31 14.34
C GLY A 64 -12.79 6.35 13.91
N ILE A 65 -12.38 7.29 14.77
CA ILE A 65 -11.51 8.44 14.44
C ILE A 65 -10.18 8.04 13.76
N ASN A 66 -9.77 6.77 13.88
CA ASN A 66 -8.53 6.20 13.33
C ASN A 66 -8.74 4.89 12.57
N PHE A 67 -9.58 4.90 11.53
CA PHE A 67 -9.82 3.72 10.69
C PHE A 67 -8.76 3.48 9.60
N VAL A 68 -7.82 4.41 9.40
CA VAL A 68 -6.75 4.31 8.40
C VAL A 68 -5.42 3.98 9.08
N GLU A 69 -5.00 2.73 8.98
CA GLU A 69 -3.67 2.29 9.39
C GLU A 69 -2.69 2.55 8.25
N ASP A 70 -1.57 3.25 8.49
CA ASP A 70 -0.55 3.50 7.46
C ASP A 70 0.87 3.14 7.93
N THR A 71 0.98 2.28 8.94
CA THR A 71 2.27 1.99 9.58
C THR A 71 3.22 1.27 8.61
N VAL A 72 2.73 0.25 7.90
CA VAL A 72 3.51 -0.50 6.92
C VAL A 72 3.83 0.38 5.72
N TYR A 73 2.88 1.15 5.22
CA TYR A 73 3.12 2.11 4.14
C TYR A 73 4.22 3.11 4.49
N GLN A 74 4.12 3.79 5.63
CA GLN A 74 5.12 4.78 6.06
C GLN A 74 6.49 4.13 6.32
N ALA A 75 6.51 2.95 6.96
CA ALA A 75 7.75 2.23 7.26
C ALA A 75 8.49 1.74 6.01
N ASN A 76 7.80 1.63 4.87
CA ASN A 76 8.37 1.13 3.62
C ASN A 76 8.26 2.13 2.46
N ALA A 77 8.07 3.42 2.74
CA ALA A 77 7.87 4.45 1.71
C ALA A 77 9.04 4.52 0.72
N VAL A 78 10.26 4.25 1.18
CA VAL A 78 11.47 4.22 0.34
C VAL A 78 11.44 3.01 -0.60
N GLU A 79 10.95 1.87 -0.12
CA GLU A 79 10.88 0.61 -0.86
C GLU A 79 9.73 0.57 -1.87
N LEU A 80 8.80 1.53 -1.87
CA LEU A 80 7.75 1.63 -2.90
C LEU A 80 8.33 1.71 -4.32
N GLY A 81 9.53 2.26 -4.48
CA GLY A 81 10.24 2.27 -5.77
C GLY A 81 10.65 0.88 -6.30
N LEU A 82 10.46 -0.18 -5.51
CA LEU A 82 10.65 -1.56 -5.95
C LEU A 82 9.40 -2.15 -6.63
N LEU A 83 8.24 -1.52 -6.43
CA LEU A 83 6.96 -1.89 -7.04
C LEU A 83 6.90 -1.46 -8.50
N SER A 84 5.96 -2.03 -9.28
CA SER A 84 5.65 -1.46 -10.59
C SER A 84 4.97 -0.11 -10.43
N GLU A 85 4.91 0.66 -11.51
CA GLU A 85 4.29 1.99 -11.50
C GLU A 85 2.81 1.90 -11.14
N GLU A 86 2.12 0.87 -11.65
CA GLU A 86 0.71 0.61 -11.38
C GLU A 86 0.47 0.28 -9.90
N GLU A 87 1.26 -0.65 -9.34
CA GLU A 87 1.24 -1.02 -7.92
C GLU A 87 1.46 0.21 -7.02
N ALA A 88 2.53 0.95 -7.27
CA ALA A 88 2.90 2.11 -6.47
C ALA A 88 1.85 3.23 -6.56
N SER A 89 1.30 3.46 -7.76
CA SER A 89 0.25 4.45 -8.01
C SER A 89 -1.04 4.08 -7.26
N ALA A 90 -1.52 2.84 -7.39
CA ALA A 90 -2.73 2.37 -6.74
C ALA A 90 -2.63 2.44 -5.21
N ILE A 91 -1.50 1.99 -4.64
CA ILE A 91 -1.23 2.08 -3.20
C ILE A 91 -1.22 3.55 -2.74
N THR A 92 -0.50 4.43 -3.45
CA THR A 92 -0.40 5.85 -3.09
C THR A 92 -1.76 6.54 -3.17
N GLN A 93 -2.55 6.23 -4.20
CA GLN A 93 -3.90 6.76 -4.37
C GLN A 93 -4.83 6.34 -3.23
N PHE A 94 -4.77 5.06 -2.82
CA PHE A 94 -5.51 4.59 -1.66
C PHE A 94 -5.13 5.37 -0.40
N TYR A 95 -3.85 5.39 0.01
CA TYR A 95 -3.46 6.07 1.26
C TYR A 95 -3.75 7.58 1.24
N SER A 96 -3.60 8.22 0.07
CA SER A 96 -3.93 9.64 -0.08
C SER A 96 -5.42 9.90 0.11
N SER A 97 -6.28 9.13 -0.57
CA SER A 97 -7.74 9.26 -0.45
C SER A 97 -8.23 8.88 0.95
N ALA A 98 -7.67 7.83 1.55
CA ALA A 98 -7.98 7.38 2.90
C ALA A 98 -7.67 8.47 3.94
N LYS A 99 -6.48 9.08 3.89
CA LYS A 99 -6.11 10.18 4.79
C LYS A 99 -6.97 11.43 4.58
N MET A 100 -7.41 11.71 3.35
CA MET A 100 -8.35 12.81 3.08
C MET A 100 -9.71 12.55 3.71
N ALA A 101 -10.32 11.39 3.48
CA ALA A 101 -11.62 11.12 4.07
C ALA A 101 -11.56 10.99 5.60
N GLN A 102 -10.46 10.48 6.16
CA GLN A 102 -10.30 10.48 7.63
C GLN A 102 -10.35 11.90 8.20
N LYS A 103 -9.73 12.88 7.52
CA LYS A 103 -9.83 14.29 7.91
C LYS A 103 -11.26 14.83 7.74
N GLU A 104 -11.90 14.49 6.62
CA GLU A 104 -13.27 14.92 6.33
C GLU A 104 -14.25 14.40 7.37
N VAL A 105 -14.22 13.10 7.64
CA VAL A 105 -14.94 12.43 8.74
C VAL A 105 -14.75 13.18 10.05
N ASN A 106 -13.50 13.47 10.43
CA ASN A 106 -13.21 14.14 11.69
C ASN A 106 -13.76 15.55 11.74
N PHE A 107 -13.73 16.26 10.61
CA PHE A 107 -14.31 17.59 10.47
C PHE A 107 -15.83 17.55 10.59
N GLN A 108 -16.51 16.68 9.83
CA GLN A 108 -17.96 16.56 9.83
C GLN A 108 -18.51 16.08 11.18
N LEU A 109 -17.80 15.17 11.86
CA LEU A 109 -18.15 14.76 13.23
C LEU A 109 -18.11 15.94 14.21
N GLU A 110 -17.13 16.83 14.06
CA GLU A 110 -16.99 18.00 14.91
C GLU A 110 -18.06 19.06 14.60
N GLU A 111 -18.34 19.33 13.33
CA GLU A 111 -19.43 20.22 12.91
C GLU A 111 -20.81 19.71 13.35
N THR A 112 -21.03 18.39 13.29
CA THR A 112 -22.25 17.74 13.80
C THR A 112 -22.38 17.91 15.32
N ARG A 113 -21.28 17.75 16.08
CA ARG A 113 -21.27 17.98 17.54
C ARG A 113 -21.57 19.43 17.91
N GLN A 114 -21.14 20.38 17.08
CA GLN A 114 -21.40 21.80 17.26
C GLN A 114 -22.82 22.21 16.80
N GLY A 115 -23.54 21.31 16.12
CA GLY A 115 -24.90 21.55 15.63
C GLY A 115 -24.96 22.39 14.35
N ASN A 116 -23.84 22.52 13.65
CA ASN A 116 -23.73 23.31 12.41
C ASN A 116 -24.25 22.54 11.19
N ILE A 117 -24.12 21.21 11.21
CA ILE A 117 -24.55 20.30 10.13
C ILE A 117 -25.47 19.23 10.74
N SER A 118 -26.47 18.81 9.96
CA SER A 118 -27.33 17.70 10.38
C SER A 118 -26.59 16.36 10.29
N SER A 119 -26.84 15.45 11.24
CA SER A 119 -26.23 14.13 11.23
C SER A 119 -26.45 13.37 9.92
N ASP A 120 -27.63 13.53 9.32
CA ASP A 120 -28.01 12.86 8.07
C ASP A 120 -27.21 13.38 6.86
N GLU A 121 -26.98 14.69 6.78
CA GLU A 121 -26.19 15.33 5.73
C GLU A 121 -24.72 14.89 5.81
N ALA A 122 -24.12 15.02 7.01
CA ALA A 122 -22.75 14.56 7.26
C ALA A 122 -22.58 13.06 6.96
N TYR A 123 -23.57 12.26 7.34
CA TYR A 123 -23.52 10.83 7.09
C TYR A 123 -23.47 10.49 5.59
N SER A 124 -24.26 11.18 4.77
CA SER A 124 -24.31 10.93 3.32
C SER A 124 -22.97 11.19 2.62
N GLU A 125 -22.27 12.26 3.00
CA GLU A 125 -20.97 12.64 2.42
C GLU A 125 -19.86 11.70 2.89
N ILE A 126 -19.89 11.28 4.16
CA ILE A 126 -18.95 10.30 4.70
C ILE A 126 -19.09 8.97 3.96
N ILE A 127 -20.31 8.47 3.74
CA ILE A 127 -20.51 7.19 3.05
C ILE A 127 -20.01 7.22 1.60
N ASP A 128 -20.22 8.33 0.88
CA ASP A 128 -19.69 8.48 -0.48
C ASP A 128 -18.14 8.48 -0.51
N SER A 129 -17.53 9.17 0.45
CA SER A 129 -16.09 9.16 0.66
C SER A 129 -15.58 7.75 0.99
N MET A 130 -16.27 7.02 1.85
CA MET A 130 -15.92 5.64 2.22
C MET A 130 -16.04 4.67 1.04
N ARG A 131 -17.06 4.83 0.17
CA ARG A 131 -17.19 4.05 -1.07
C ARG A 131 -16.00 4.25 -2.00
N THR A 132 -15.59 5.50 -2.18
CA THR A 132 -14.43 5.83 -3.01
C THR A 132 -13.16 5.16 -2.46
N ILE A 133 -12.98 5.18 -1.14
CA ILE A 133 -11.83 4.53 -0.50
C ILE A 133 -11.90 3.01 -0.61
N ALA A 134 -13.08 2.41 -0.42
CA ALA A 134 -13.28 0.97 -0.57
C ALA A 134 -12.86 0.50 -1.97
N VAL A 135 -13.29 1.22 -3.02
CA VAL A 135 -12.91 0.93 -4.41
C VAL A 135 -11.40 1.06 -4.60
N ASN A 136 -10.79 2.15 -4.09
CA ASN A 136 -9.33 2.34 -4.21
C ASN A 136 -8.55 1.25 -3.45
N ARG A 137 -9.06 0.78 -2.31
CA ARG A 137 -8.47 -0.32 -1.54
C ARG A 137 -8.48 -1.61 -2.34
N GLN A 138 -9.64 -1.97 -2.90
CA GLN A 138 -9.79 -3.18 -3.71
C GLN A 138 -8.92 -3.13 -4.96
N ASN A 139 -8.82 -1.96 -5.60
CA ASN A 139 -7.90 -1.75 -6.73
C ASN A 139 -6.43 -1.95 -6.32
N ALA A 140 -5.99 -1.37 -5.20
CA ALA A 140 -4.64 -1.55 -4.69
C ALA A 140 -4.33 -3.02 -4.34
N ILE A 141 -5.29 -3.74 -3.75
CA ILE A 141 -5.15 -5.19 -3.49
C ILE A 141 -5.03 -5.97 -4.81
N GLY A 142 -5.91 -5.71 -5.78
CA GLY A 142 -5.89 -6.38 -7.08
C GLY A 142 -4.57 -6.21 -7.83
N GLU A 143 -4.03 -4.99 -7.88
CA GLU A 143 -2.74 -4.71 -8.52
C GLU A 143 -1.57 -5.46 -7.86
N ILE A 144 -1.65 -5.70 -6.54
CA ILE A 144 -0.66 -6.50 -5.82
C ILE A 144 -0.83 -8.00 -6.15
N GLU A 145 -2.06 -8.51 -6.16
CA GLU A 145 -2.37 -9.93 -6.36
C GLU A 145 -1.99 -10.42 -7.76
N ASP A 146 -2.26 -9.63 -8.79
CA ASP A 146 -1.95 -9.98 -10.20
C ASP A 146 -0.45 -10.18 -10.46
N LYS A 147 0.41 -9.83 -9.50
CA LYS A 147 1.87 -9.85 -9.63
C LYS A 147 2.58 -10.74 -8.61
N ILE A 148 1.86 -11.42 -7.72
CA ILE A 148 2.41 -12.42 -6.77
C ILE A 148 2.70 -13.73 -7.51
#